data_AF-A0A7J5XK73-F1
#
_entry.id   AF-A0A7J5XK73-F1
#
_cell.length_a   1.000
_cell.length_b   1.000
_cell.length_c   1.000
_cell.angle_alpha   90.00
_cell.angle_beta   90.00
_cell.angle_gamma   90.00
#
_symmetry.space_group_name_H-M   'P 1'
#
loop_
_entity.id
_entity.type
_entity.pdbx_description
1 polymer ?
#
loop_
_entity_poly.entity_id
_entity_poly.type
_entity_poly.pdbx_seq_one_letter_code
_entity_poly.pdbx_strand_id
1 'polypeptide(L)'
;MNKTKLLHLLLSYKVDSLCCQGVCHGKQSGGSAKPHICEAIKFLILRAQQPGGLFGEVGKVFHGEMMGGVRGSDSDASMTAFCLIAMQESRTLCAASVDTKRWPIWKGVCPASPTHAVAITSYAMANENKMNREILYKFASPELNHWPTSQGRVVTQEATAYALLALVKAEAFEDARPVVRWFNKQQFVGGGYGWTQATMMVYQAISEYWSSAKEPEYDLNVDILLPGRAKPERYNFNRDNHYATRTSKMVSLYYALPKQKESDCQKFNLSVQLIPGDLVPSVSSSFVVPYS
;
A
#
# COMPACT_ATOMS: atom_id res chain seq x y z
N MET A 1 -2.50 17.80 17.84
CA MET A 1 -2.68 16.40 17.38
C MET A 1 -1.30 15.74 17.35
N ASN A 2 -1.11 14.58 17.97
CA ASN A 2 0.22 13.96 18.08
C ASN A 2 0.61 13.30 16.74
N LYS A 3 1.91 13.26 16.40
CA LYS A 3 2.41 12.88 15.05
C LYS A 3 2.01 11.47 14.63
N THR A 4 1.99 10.54 15.57
CA THR A 4 1.48 9.17 15.36
C THR A 4 -0.02 9.18 15.06
N LYS A 5 -0.81 10.06 15.69
CA LYS A 5 -2.24 10.23 15.40
C LYS A 5 -2.47 10.82 14.00
N LEU A 6 -1.59 11.67 13.48
CA LEU A 6 -1.71 12.22 12.12
C LEU A 6 -1.48 11.15 11.06
N LEU A 7 -0.42 10.34 11.20
CA LEU A 7 -0.14 9.23 10.31
C LEU A 7 -1.22 8.14 10.43
N HIS A 8 -1.68 7.84 11.66
CA HIS A 8 -2.81 6.95 11.88
C HIS A 8 -4.12 7.50 11.30
N LEU A 9 -4.38 8.82 11.35
CA LEU A 9 -5.59 9.41 10.77
C LEU A 9 -5.53 9.39 9.24
N LEU A 10 -4.37 9.63 8.63
CA LEU A 10 -4.21 9.59 7.18
C LEU A 10 -4.27 8.15 6.65
N LEU A 11 -3.67 7.19 7.37
CA LEU A 11 -3.81 5.76 7.07
C LEU A 11 -5.24 5.26 7.38
N SER A 12 -5.86 5.67 8.49
CA SER A 12 -7.24 5.28 8.83
C SER A 12 -8.26 5.91 7.90
N TYR A 13 -8.05 7.16 7.43
CA TYR A 13 -8.91 7.76 6.42
C TYR A 13 -8.80 7.01 5.08
N LYS A 14 -7.62 6.50 4.74
CA LYS A 14 -7.43 5.62 3.58
C LYS A 14 -8.15 4.28 3.77
N VAL A 15 -8.05 3.68 4.97
CA VAL A 15 -8.81 2.47 5.37
C VAL A 15 -10.33 2.72 5.31
N ASP A 16 -10.82 3.85 5.81
CA ASP A 16 -12.25 4.20 5.84
C ASP A 16 -12.77 4.52 4.43
N SER A 17 -11.96 5.16 3.57
CA SER A 17 -12.27 5.35 2.15
C SER A 17 -12.33 4.02 1.39
N LEU A 18 -11.39 3.10 1.68
CA LEU A 18 -11.37 1.74 1.14
C LEU A 18 -12.56 0.89 1.59
N CYS A 19 -12.95 1.01 2.86
CA CYS A 19 -14.13 0.34 3.41
C CYS A 19 -15.43 0.92 2.79
N CYS A 20 -15.45 2.21 2.47
CA CYS A 20 -16.58 2.85 1.80
C CYS A 20 -16.66 2.53 0.29
N GLN A 21 -15.55 2.33 -0.42
CA GLN A 21 -15.58 1.97 -1.85
C GLN A 21 -16.06 0.54 -2.11
N GLY A 22 -15.86 -0.38 -1.16
CA GLY A 22 -16.46 -1.73 -1.22
C GLY A 22 -17.92 -1.81 -0.78
N VAL A 23 -18.45 -0.75 -0.16
CA VAL A 23 -19.82 -0.66 0.38
C VAL A 23 -20.47 0.65 -0.08
N CYS A 24 -20.38 0.96 -1.38
CA CYS A 24 -21.10 2.09 -1.97
C CYS A 24 -22.59 1.72 -2.16
N HIS A 25 -23.35 1.70 -1.05
CA HIS A 25 -24.76 2.14 -0.96
C HIS A 25 -25.18 2.49 0.49
N GLY A 26 -24.22 2.67 1.41
CA GLY A 26 -24.48 3.20 2.75
C GLY A 26 -24.07 4.66 2.84
N LYS A 27 -25.05 5.56 3.07
CA LYS A 27 -24.85 6.97 3.42
C LYS A 27 -23.62 7.15 4.33
N GLN A 28 -22.80 8.18 4.03
CA GLN A 28 -21.76 8.74 4.88
C GLN A 28 -22.20 8.80 6.36
N SER A 29 -21.90 7.76 7.15
CA SER A 29 -22.14 7.75 8.59
C SER A 29 -20.80 7.94 9.31
N GLY A 30 -20.38 9.20 9.46
CA GLY A 30 -19.13 9.55 10.13
C GLY A 30 -19.02 11.05 10.40
N GLY A 31 -20.00 11.61 11.12
CA GLY A 31 -20.14 13.05 11.35
C GLY A 31 -19.07 13.72 12.22
N SER A 32 -18.14 13.00 12.86
CA SER A 32 -17.18 13.61 13.81
C SER A 32 -15.73 13.75 13.31
N ALA A 33 -15.36 13.17 12.15
CA ALA A 33 -13.95 13.19 11.69
C ALA A 33 -13.57 14.42 10.86
N LYS A 34 -14.55 15.09 10.22
CA LYS A 34 -14.30 16.21 9.29
C LYS A 34 -13.45 17.36 9.87
N PRO A 35 -13.68 17.85 11.11
CA PRO A 35 -12.89 18.96 11.66
C PRO A 35 -11.42 18.58 11.86
N HIS A 36 -11.18 17.36 12.35
CA HIS A 36 -9.83 16.89 12.67
C HIS A 36 -8.98 16.64 11.42
N ILE A 37 -9.59 16.18 10.33
CA ILE A 37 -8.90 16.00 9.03
C ILE A 37 -8.44 17.36 8.50
N CYS A 38 -9.30 18.39 8.52
CA CYS A 38 -8.90 19.69 7.98
C CYS A 38 -7.87 20.41 8.85
N GLU A 39 -7.91 20.24 10.18
CA GLU A 39 -6.84 20.73 11.07
C GLU A 39 -5.51 19.98 10.83
N ALA A 40 -5.55 18.70 10.49
CA ALA A 40 -4.39 17.93 10.02
C ALA A 40 -3.76 18.56 8.77
N ILE A 41 -4.58 18.85 7.76
CA ILE A 41 -4.11 19.47 6.51
C ILE A 41 -3.54 20.87 6.77
N LYS A 42 -4.20 21.68 7.61
CA LYS A 42 -3.66 22.98 8.03
C LYS A 42 -2.29 22.83 8.71
N PHE A 43 -2.12 21.84 9.58
CA PHE A 43 -0.83 21.58 10.22
C PHE A 43 0.27 21.24 9.20
N LEU A 44 -0.03 20.39 8.20
CA LEU A 44 0.93 20.06 7.15
C LEU A 44 1.40 21.32 6.41
N ILE A 45 0.46 22.16 5.96
CA ILE A 45 0.76 23.39 5.22
C ILE A 45 1.54 24.40 6.07
N LEU A 46 1.16 24.57 7.34
CA LEU A 46 1.72 25.63 8.19
C LEU A 46 3.03 25.24 8.87
N ARG A 47 3.29 23.94 9.09
CA ARG A 47 4.39 23.47 9.94
C ARG A 47 5.32 22.47 9.28
N ALA A 48 4.86 21.69 8.31
CA ALA A 48 5.66 20.64 7.65
C ALA A 48 6.16 21.04 6.26
N GLN A 49 5.47 21.98 5.59
CA GLN A 49 5.87 22.51 4.29
C GLN A 49 7.03 23.51 4.44
N GLN A 50 8.11 23.28 3.70
CA GLN A 50 9.24 24.20 3.59
C GLN A 50 9.00 25.28 2.51
N PRO A 51 9.76 26.39 2.50
CA PRO A 51 9.61 27.45 1.49
C PRO A 51 9.74 26.98 0.04
N GLY A 52 10.45 25.87 -0.21
CA GLY A 52 10.56 25.23 -1.53
C GLY A 52 9.41 24.30 -1.92
N GLY A 53 8.38 24.17 -1.06
CA GLY A 53 7.22 23.30 -1.29
C GLY A 53 7.43 21.82 -0.92
N LEU A 54 8.64 21.43 -0.53
CA LEU A 54 8.94 20.10 -0.01
C LEU A 54 8.34 19.92 1.40
N PHE A 55 7.90 18.71 1.72
CA PHE A 55 7.49 18.33 3.07
C PHE A 55 8.60 17.56 3.76
N GLY A 56 9.01 18.05 4.93
CA GLY A 56 9.96 17.36 5.80
C GLY A 56 9.25 16.59 6.91
N GLU A 57 9.84 15.48 7.35
CA GLU A 57 9.35 14.75 8.51
C GLU A 57 9.60 15.58 9.78
N VAL A 58 8.56 16.22 10.29
CA VAL A 58 8.64 16.92 11.57
C VAL A 58 8.48 15.87 12.67
N GLY A 59 9.56 15.19 13.10
CA GLY A 59 9.57 14.25 14.24
C GLY A 59 10.20 12.89 13.95
N LYS A 60 10.17 12.00 14.96
CA LYS A 60 10.67 10.62 14.84
C LYS A 60 9.49 9.66 14.74
N VAL A 61 9.37 8.94 13.64
CA VAL A 61 8.46 7.80 13.53
C VAL A 61 9.04 6.59 14.27
N PHE A 62 8.31 6.10 15.28
CA PHE A 62 8.72 4.95 16.09
C PHE A 62 8.60 3.62 15.33
N HIS A 63 7.59 3.47 14.47
CA HIS A 63 7.37 2.29 13.64
C HIS A 63 7.69 2.60 12.18
N GLY A 64 8.98 2.71 11.88
CA GLY A 64 9.44 3.07 10.53
C GLY A 64 9.01 2.07 9.45
N GLU A 65 8.77 0.81 9.83
CA GLU A 65 8.28 -0.23 8.92
C GLU A 65 6.89 0.08 8.34
N MET A 66 6.07 0.86 9.05
CA MET A 66 4.75 1.28 8.55
C MET A 66 4.84 2.33 7.43
N MET A 67 6.02 2.92 7.19
CA MET A 67 6.21 3.91 6.13
C MET A 67 6.65 3.29 4.79
N GLY A 68 6.87 1.97 4.73
CA GLY A 68 7.24 1.29 3.49
C GLY A 68 8.48 1.92 2.81
N GLY A 69 8.45 2.00 1.48
CA GLY A 69 9.53 2.56 0.66
C GLY A 69 9.75 4.08 0.80
N VAL A 70 8.92 4.78 1.57
CA VAL A 70 9.06 6.23 1.80
C VAL A 70 10.33 6.56 2.60
N ARG A 71 10.81 5.62 3.43
CA ARG A 71 12.02 5.78 4.26
C ARG A 71 13.27 5.28 3.51
N GLY A 72 13.68 6.01 2.46
CA GLY A 72 14.81 5.66 1.58
C GLY A 72 15.73 6.84 1.24
N SER A 73 16.67 6.64 0.30
CA SER A 73 17.68 7.62 -0.11
C SER A 73 17.12 8.94 -0.67
N ASP A 74 15.89 8.91 -1.20
CA ASP A 74 15.14 10.09 -1.68
C ASP A 74 13.86 10.30 -0.84
N SER A 75 14.01 10.24 0.49
CA SER A 75 12.89 10.38 1.45
C SER A 75 12.05 11.63 1.20
N ASP A 76 12.66 12.72 0.76
CA ASP A 76 12.01 14.02 0.62
C ASP A 76 11.00 14.04 -0.53
N ALA A 77 11.31 13.39 -1.65
CA ALA A 77 10.42 13.30 -2.80
C ALA A 77 9.23 12.37 -2.49
N SER A 78 9.50 11.19 -1.93
CA SER A 78 8.45 10.24 -1.54
C SER A 78 7.54 10.81 -0.43
N MET A 79 8.11 11.50 0.57
CA MET A 79 7.34 12.15 1.63
C MET A 79 6.48 13.29 1.09
N THR A 80 7.06 14.13 0.22
CA THR A 80 6.33 15.24 -0.41
C THR A 80 5.17 14.70 -1.24
N ALA A 81 5.38 13.69 -2.08
CA ALA A 81 4.34 13.06 -2.87
C ALA A 81 3.25 12.43 -1.98
N PHE A 82 3.64 11.73 -0.90
CA PHE A 82 2.71 11.15 0.06
C PHE A 82 1.81 12.21 0.71
N CYS A 83 2.39 13.30 1.21
CA CYS A 83 1.63 14.43 1.75
C CYS A 83 0.71 15.06 0.69
N LEU A 84 1.20 15.21 -0.54
CA LEU A 84 0.43 15.77 -1.65
C LEU A 84 -0.82 14.95 -1.97
N ILE A 85 -0.68 13.62 -2.04
CA ILE A 85 -1.79 12.69 -2.29
C ILE A 85 -2.83 12.80 -1.18
N ALA A 86 -2.40 12.80 0.09
CA ALA A 86 -3.30 12.94 1.23
C ALA A 86 -4.07 14.27 1.22
N MET A 87 -3.40 15.35 0.84
CA MET A 87 -4.06 16.63 0.67
C MET A 87 -5.05 16.57 -0.52
N GLN A 88 -4.66 16.01 -1.67
CA GLN A 88 -5.51 15.90 -2.88
C GLN A 88 -6.81 15.15 -2.58
N GLU A 89 -6.71 14.01 -1.90
CA GLU A 89 -7.85 13.17 -1.51
C GLU A 89 -8.80 13.87 -0.51
N SER A 90 -8.29 14.83 0.28
CA SER A 90 -9.08 15.61 1.26
C SER A 90 -9.59 16.96 0.74
N ARG A 91 -9.27 17.33 -0.50
CA ARG A 91 -9.60 18.64 -1.09
C ARG A 91 -11.10 18.95 -1.06
N THR A 92 -11.94 17.99 -1.44
CA THR A 92 -13.41 18.16 -1.44
C THR A 92 -14.00 18.28 -0.04
N LEU A 93 -13.37 17.65 0.96
CA LEU A 93 -13.79 17.74 2.36
C LEU A 93 -13.38 19.05 3.02
N CYS A 94 -12.19 19.56 2.68
CA CYS A 94 -11.57 20.70 3.37
C CYS A 94 -11.59 22.00 2.57
N ALA A 95 -12.29 22.05 1.44
CA ALA A 95 -12.36 23.21 0.54
C ALA A 95 -12.78 24.52 1.25
N ALA A 96 -13.64 24.46 2.25
CA ALA A 96 -14.10 25.63 3.01
C ALA A 96 -13.06 26.14 4.05
N SER A 97 -12.13 25.28 4.45
CA SER A 97 -11.24 25.51 5.61
C SER A 97 -9.78 25.69 5.25
N VAL A 98 -9.37 25.30 4.04
CA VAL A 98 -7.97 25.26 3.58
C VAL A 98 -7.84 25.99 2.26
N ASP A 99 -6.97 27.01 2.20
CA ASP A 99 -6.69 27.74 0.97
C ASP A 99 -5.85 26.90 0.01
N THR A 100 -6.47 26.46 -1.08
CA THR A 100 -5.82 25.68 -2.14
C THR A 100 -4.72 26.44 -2.87
N LYS A 101 -4.64 27.77 -2.76
CA LYS A 101 -3.57 28.57 -3.40
C LYS A 101 -2.21 28.34 -2.75
N ARG A 102 -2.18 27.82 -1.53
CA ARG A 102 -0.94 27.51 -0.79
C ARG A 102 -0.38 26.12 -1.10
N TRP A 103 -1.01 25.40 -2.04
CA TRP A 103 -0.54 24.10 -2.47
C TRP A 103 0.88 24.19 -3.03
N PRO A 104 1.78 23.25 -2.68
CA PRO A 104 3.11 23.25 -3.26
C PRO A 104 3.03 23.14 -4.79
N ILE A 105 3.68 24.08 -5.48
CA ILE A 105 3.96 23.96 -6.91
C ILE A 105 5.12 22.98 -7.03
N TRP A 106 4.81 21.69 -7.04
CA TRP A 106 5.83 20.67 -7.17
C TRP A 106 6.10 20.39 -8.66
N LYS A 107 7.36 20.59 -9.08
CA LYS A 107 7.78 20.49 -10.48
C LYS A 107 8.05 19.06 -10.95
N GLY A 108 7.72 18.06 -10.13
CA GLY A 108 7.93 16.64 -10.41
C GLY A 108 9.18 16.07 -9.74
N VAL A 109 9.50 14.84 -10.12
CA VAL A 109 10.64 14.08 -9.58
C VAL A 109 11.83 14.11 -10.54
N CYS A 110 13.04 14.10 -9.96
CA CYS A 110 14.26 13.92 -10.72
C CYS A 110 14.29 12.55 -11.40
N PRO A 111 14.65 12.44 -12.70
CA PRO A 111 14.74 11.15 -13.41
C PRO A 111 15.84 10.19 -12.91
N ALA A 112 16.57 10.58 -11.86
CA ALA A 112 17.58 9.77 -11.17
C ALA A 112 17.08 9.21 -9.82
N SER A 113 15.85 9.53 -9.43
CA SER A 113 15.27 9.06 -8.18
C SER A 113 14.97 7.55 -8.20
N PRO A 114 14.95 6.89 -7.03
CA PRO A 114 14.54 5.49 -6.92
C PRO A 114 13.16 5.25 -7.53
N THR A 115 12.97 4.06 -8.12
CA THR A 115 11.71 3.62 -8.75
C THR A 115 10.48 3.89 -7.88
N HIS A 116 10.57 3.65 -6.57
CA HIS A 116 9.48 3.91 -5.63
C HIS A 116 9.07 5.39 -5.60
N ALA A 117 10.04 6.30 -5.49
CA ALA A 117 9.81 7.74 -5.48
C ALA A 117 9.18 8.22 -6.80
N VAL A 118 9.64 7.68 -7.93
CA VAL A 118 9.07 7.97 -9.24
C VAL A 118 7.61 7.51 -9.33
N ALA A 119 7.28 6.32 -8.82
CA ALA A 119 5.93 5.77 -8.88
C ALA A 119 4.93 6.58 -8.02
N ILE A 120 5.24 6.83 -6.74
CA ILE A 120 4.36 7.62 -5.85
C ILE A 120 4.17 9.06 -6.36
N THR A 121 5.23 9.64 -6.92
CA THR A 121 5.18 10.97 -7.56
C THR A 121 4.30 10.98 -8.79
N SER A 122 4.44 9.97 -9.64
CA SER A 122 3.62 9.86 -10.86
C SER A 122 2.14 9.79 -10.50
N TYR A 123 1.78 9.08 -9.43
CA TYR A 123 0.40 9.07 -8.92
C TYR A 123 -0.05 10.45 -8.42
N ALA A 124 0.76 11.11 -7.61
CA ALA A 124 0.46 12.46 -7.12
C ALA A 124 0.27 13.47 -8.27
N MET A 125 1.04 13.32 -9.35
CA MET A 125 0.93 14.16 -10.55
C MET A 125 -0.27 13.77 -11.43
N ALA A 126 -0.63 12.48 -11.47
CA ALA A 126 -1.79 11.99 -12.20
C ALA A 126 -3.10 12.56 -11.64
N ASN A 127 -3.21 12.72 -10.32
CA ASN A 127 -4.35 13.38 -9.67
C ASN A 127 -4.60 14.83 -10.14
N GLU A 128 -3.59 15.49 -10.69
CA GLU A 128 -3.68 16.86 -11.23
C GLU A 128 -3.56 16.89 -12.77
N ASN A 129 -3.69 15.73 -13.43
CA ASN A 129 -3.54 15.57 -14.89
C ASN A 129 -2.19 16.05 -15.45
N LYS A 130 -1.13 15.96 -14.64
CA LYS A 130 0.24 16.41 -14.96
C LYS A 130 1.26 15.28 -14.98
N MET A 131 0.80 14.03 -14.98
CA MET A 131 1.68 12.87 -15.02
C MET A 131 2.44 12.81 -16.34
N ASN A 132 3.75 12.62 -16.27
CA ASN A 132 4.58 12.27 -17.42
C ASN A 132 4.74 10.75 -17.50
N ARG A 133 4.12 10.14 -18.52
CA ARG A 133 4.15 8.69 -18.74
C ARG A 133 5.56 8.17 -19.02
N GLU A 134 6.36 8.90 -19.79
CA GLU A 134 7.72 8.49 -20.17
C GLU A 134 8.62 8.32 -18.95
N ILE A 135 8.51 9.24 -17.98
CA ILE A 135 9.29 9.17 -16.73
C ILE A 135 8.89 7.92 -15.94
N LEU A 136 7.61 7.58 -15.86
CA LEU A 136 7.16 6.38 -15.17
C LEU A 136 7.67 5.11 -15.87
N TYR A 137 7.53 5.01 -17.19
CA TYR A 137 7.92 3.81 -17.96
C TYR A 137 9.42 3.59 -18.04
N LYS A 138 10.25 4.62 -17.87
CA LYS A 138 11.70 4.47 -17.76
C LYS A 138 12.13 3.50 -16.64
N PHE A 139 11.31 3.36 -15.61
CA PHE A 139 11.57 2.49 -14.45
C PHE A 139 10.70 1.22 -14.44
N ALA A 140 9.91 0.98 -15.49
CA ALA A 140 9.09 -0.22 -15.60
C ALA A 140 9.95 -1.45 -15.90
N SER A 141 9.44 -2.62 -15.55
CA SER A 141 10.00 -3.90 -15.99
C SER A 141 9.99 -4.00 -17.53
N PRO A 142 10.82 -4.87 -18.14
CA PRO A 142 10.79 -5.10 -19.59
C PRO A 142 9.42 -5.53 -20.12
N GLU A 143 8.62 -6.20 -19.29
CA GLU A 143 7.25 -6.64 -19.60
C GLU A 143 6.20 -5.55 -19.38
N LEU A 144 6.60 -4.35 -18.95
CA LEU A 144 5.74 -3.19 -18.67
C LEU A 144 4.60 -3.48 -17.68
N ASN A 145 4.82 -4.39 -16.74
CA ASN A 145 3.78 -4.91 -15.85
C ASN A 145 4.07 -4.71 -14.36
N HIS A 146 5.26 -4.26 -13.98
CA HIS A 146 5.59 -3.91 -12.59
C HIS A 146 6.78 -2.95 -12.53
N TRP A 147 7.01 -2.34 -11.36
CA TRP A 147 8.07 -1.35 -11.12
C TRP A 147 9.07 -1.87 -10.07
N PRO A 148 10.13 -2.57 -10.50
CA PRO A 148 11.08 -3.21 -9.59
C PRO A 148 11.90 -2.21 -8.78
N THR A 149 12.16 -2.55 -7.52
CA THR A 149 12.97 -1.74 -6.59
C THR A 149 14.11 -2.58 -6.01
N SER A 150 15.23 -1.94 -5.69
CA SER A 150 16.36 -2.59 -5.01
C SER A 150 16.09 -2.95 -3.55
N GLN A 151 14.98 -2.44 -2.98
CA GLN A 151 14.60 -2.63 -1.57
C GLN A 151 13.79 -3.92 -1.33
N GLY A 152 13.61 -4.75 -2.36
CA GLY A 152 13.00 -6.07 -2.28
C GLY A 152 11.53 -6.12 -2.72
N ARG A 153 10.90 -7.27 -2.51
CA ARG A 153 9.57 -7.59 -3.06
C ARG A 153 8.45 -6.70 -2.53
N VAL A 154 8.42 -6.42 -1.23
CA VAL A 154 7.32 -5.65 -0.60
C VAL A 154 7.28 -4.21 -1.11
N VAL A 155 8.44 -3.55 -1.19
CA VAL A 155 8.55 -2.18 -1.72
C VAL A 155 8.27 -2.14 -3.22
N THR A 156 8.62 -3.22 -3.95
CA THR A 156 8.24 -3.39 -5.36
C THR A 156 6.72 -3.48 -5.56
N GLN A 157 6.02 -4.22 -4.68
CA GLN A 157 4.56 -4.29 -4.71
C GLN A 157 3.92 -2.93 -4.42
N GLU A 158 4.42 -2.21 -3.42
CA GLU A 158 4.00 -0.84 -3.11
C GLU A 158 4.21 0.12 -4.30
N ALA A 159 5.41 0.15 -4.87
CA ALA A 159 5.74 1.00 -6.01
C ALA A 159 4.85 0.69 -7.22
N THR A 160 4.64 -0.61 -7.49
CA THR A 160 3.76 -1.06 -8.57
C THR A 160 2.30 -0.65 -8.33
N ALA A 161 1.85 -0.63 -7.07
CA ALA A 161 0.50 -0.20 -6.73
C ALA A 161 0.30 1.31 -6.98
N TYR A 162 1.28 2.14 -6.62
CA TYR A 162 1.26 3.56 -6.96
C TYR A 162 1.28 3.79 -8.48
N ALA A 163 2.09 3.03 -9.22
CA ALA A 163 2.12 3.11 -10.68
C ALA A 163 0.77 2.72 -11.30
N LEU A 164 0.12 1.67 -10.81
CA LEU A 164 -1.22 1.28 -11.25
C LEU A 164 -2.26 2.38 -10.97
N LEU A 165 -2.25 2.98 -9.77
CA LEU A 165 -3.12 4.11 -9.46
C LEU A 165 -2.87 5.29 -10.41
N ALA A 166 -1.60 5.60 -10.71
CA ALA A 166 -1.25 6.65 -11.65
C ALA A 166 -1.84 6.39 -13.05
N LEU A 167 -1.73 5.16 -13.55
CA LEU A 167 -2.30 4.76 -14.85
C LEU A 167 -3.84 4.82 -14.85
N VAL A 168 -4.49 4.37 -13.78
CA VAL A 168 -5.95 4.44 -13.62
C VAL A 168 -6.43 5.88 -13.59
N LYS A 169 -5.76 6.77 -12.85
CA LYS A 169 -6.08 8.20 -12.84
C LYS A 169 -5.87 8.87 -14.20
N ALA A 170 -4.88 8.41 -14.96
CA ALA A 170 -4.63 8.89 -16.32
C ALA A 170 -5.51 8.19 -17.39
N GLU A 171 -6.51 7.40 -16.97
CA GLU A 171 -7.41 6.62 -17.84
C GLU A 171 -6.67 5.69 -18.84
N ALA A 172 -5.43 5.30 -18.51
CA ALA A 172 -4.58 4.44 -19.32
C ALA A 172 -4.86 2.95 -19.04
N PHE A 173 -6.11 2.53 -19.22
CA PHE A 173 -6.56 1.18 -18.84
C PHE A 173 -5.87 0.05 -19.60
N GLU A 174 -5.53 0.27 -20.87
CA GLU A 174 -4.75 -0.65 -21.70
C GLU A 174 -3.43 -1.04 -21.04
N ASP A 175 -2.73 -0.05 -20.49
CA ASP A 175 -1.45 -0.24 -19.83
C ASP A 175 -1.60 -0.72 -18.39
N ALA A 176 -2.72 -0.42 -17.73
CA ALA A 176 -3.02 -0.87 -16.38
C ALA A 176 -3.35 -2.37 -16.32
N ARG A 177 -3.98 -2.93 -17.38
CA ARG A 177 -4.33 -4.36 -17.48
C ARG A 177 -3.19 -5.33 -17.16
N PRO A 178 -2.01 -5.26 -17.80
CA PRO A 178 -0.90 -6.17 -17.49
C PRO A 178 -0.42 -6.05 -16.04
N VAL A 179 -0.52 -4.86 -15.43
CA VAL A 179 -0.14 -4.62 -14.03
C VAL A 179 -1.10 -5.32 -13.05
N VAL A 180 -2.40 -5.25 -13.31
CA VAL A 180 -3.42 -5.99 -12.53
C VAL A 180 -3.20 -7.49 -12.63
N ARG A 181 -2.93 -8.00 -13.84
CA ARG A 181 -2.61 -9.43 -14.04
C ARG A 181 -1.34 -9.85 -13.32
N TRP A 182 -0.35 -8.96 -13.21
CA TRP A 182 0.85 -9.21 -12.43
C TRP A 182 0.50 -9.39 -10.95
N PHE A 183 -0.34 -8.53 -10.35
CA PHE A 183 -0.76 -8.67 -8.95
C PHE A 183 -1.46 -10.00 -8.63
N ASN A 184 -2.25 -10.54 -9.56
CA ASN A 184 -2.89 -11.86 -9.39
C ASN A 184 -1.87 -12.99 -9.21
N LYS A 185 -0.65 -12.84 -9.72
CA LYS A 185 0.45 -13.81 -9.54
C LYS A 185 1.25 -13.59 -8.26
N GLN A 186 1.04 -12.47 -7.57
CA GLN A 186 1.86 -12.04 -6.43
C GLN A 186 1.23 -12.31 -5.07
N GLN A 187 0.01 -12.87 -5.01
CA GLN A 187 -0.67 -13.18 -3.76
C GLN A 187 0.13 -14.22 -2.94
N PHE A 188 0.39 -13.90 -1.67
CA PHE A 188 1.03 -14.83 -0.73
C PHE A 188 0.03 -15.89 -0.25
N VAL A 189 0.52 -17.09 0.11
CA VAL A 189 -0.27 -18.14 0.75
C VAL A 189 -0.67 -17.64 2.15
N GLY A 190 -1.87 -17.04 2.25
CA GLY A 190 -2.34 -16.34 3.46
C GLY A 190 -2.99 -14.97 3.19
N GLY A 191 -3.01 -14.48 1.95
CA GLY A 191 -3.83 -13.33 1.52
C GLY A 191 -3.24 -11.93 1.79
N GLY A 192 -1.99 -11.83 2.27
CA GLY A 192 -1.29 -10.56 2.50
C GLY A 192 -0.20 -10.23 1.48
N TYR A 193 0.17 -8.95 1.35
CA TYR A 193 1.25 -8.46 0.48
C TYR A 193 2.51 -8.06 1.29
N GLY A 194 2.75 -8.72 2.42
CA GLY A 194 3.91 -8.47 3.28
C GLY A 194 3.62 -7.47 4.40
N TRP A 195 3.69 -6.16 4.12
CA TRP A 195 3.49 -5.09 5.11
C TRP A 195 2.14 -4.39 4.94
N THR A 196 1.69 -3.71 6.00
CA THR A 196 0.39 -2.99 6.03
C THR A 196 0.28 -2.02 4.86
N GLN A 197 1.32 -1.21 4.61
CA GLN A 197 1.27 -0.19 3.57
C GLN A 197 1.16 -0.83 2.16
N ALA A 198 1.98 -1.84 1.84
CA ALA A 198 1.90 -2.53 0.54
C ALA A 198 0.53 -3.21 0.35
N THR A 199 0.04 -3.88 1.39
CA THR A 199 -1.29 -4.54 1.35
C THR A 199 -2.40 -3.53 1.08
N MET A 200 -2.40 -2.40 1.79
CA MET A 200 -3.39 -1.33 1.61
C MET A 200 -3.34 -0.72 0.21
N MET A 201 -2.14 -0.40 -0.29
CA MET A 201 -1.99 0.22 -1.61
C MET A 201 -2.37 -0.73 -2.74
N VAL A 202 -2.02 -2.01 -2.65
CA VAL A 202 -2.38 -2.99 -3.67
C VAL A 202 -3.90 -3.16 -3.75
N TYR A 203 -4.58 -3.29 -2.60
CA TYR A 203 -6.04 -3.38 -2.60
C TYR A 203 -6.70 -2.10 -3.15
N GLN A 204 -6.18 -0.93 -2.83
CA GLN A 204 -6.66 0.33 -3.40
C GLN A 204 -6.47 0.40 -4.92
N ALA A 205 -5.28 0.07 -5.41
CA ALA A 205 -4.98 0.16 -6.82
C ALA A 205 -5.86 -0.79 -7.65
N ILE A 206 -6.03 -2.02 -7.16
CA ILE A 206 -6.89 -3.03 -7.80
C ILE A 206 -8.36 -2.62 -7.71
N SER A 207 -8.84 -2.12 -6.56
CA SER A 207 -10.24 -1.71 -6.42
C SER A 207 -10.59 -0.50 -7.28
N GLU A 208 -9.72 0.51 -7.35
CA GLU A 208 -9.91 1.66 -8.24
C GLU A 208 -9.90 1.26 -9.71
N TYR A 209 -9.02 0.31 -10.10
CA TYR A 209 -9.02 -0.26 -11.44
C TYR A 209 -10.37 -0.91 -11.76
N TRP A 210 -10.83 -1.87 -10.95
CA TRP A 210 -12.09 -2.58 -11.22
C TRP A 210 -13.34 -1.69 -11.10
N SER A 211 -13.25 -0.59 -10.35
CA SER A 211 -14.33 0.39 -10.25
C SER A 211 -14.43 1.31 -11.47
N SER A 212 -13.33 1.50 -12.21
CA SER A 212 -13.23 2.50 -13.28
C SER A 212 -13.10 1.89 -14.67
N ALA A 213 -12.42 0.74 -14.79
CA ALA A 213 -12.18 0.07 -16.05
C ALA A 213 -13.44 -0.62 -16.56
N LYS A 214 -13.74 -0.44 -17.84
CA LYS A 214 -14.75 -1.23 -18.54
C LYS A 214 -14.09 -2.47 -19.10
N GLU A 215 -14.25 -3.60 -18.42
CA GLU A 215 -13.80 -4.88 -18.93
C GLU A 215 -14.90 -5.54 -19.78
N PRO A 216 -14.52 -6.34 -20.79
CA PRO A 216 -15.48 -7.08 -21.59
C PRO A 216 -16.24 -8.06 -20.70
N GLU A 217 -17.50 -8.30 -21.04
CA GLU A 217 -18.32 -9.27 -20.34
C GLU A 217 -17.71 -10.67 -20.51
N TYR A 218 -17.60 -11.40 -19.41
CA TYR A 218 -17.05 -12.74 -19.41
C TYR A 218 -18.05 -13.72 -18.80
N ASP A 219 -18.11 -14.90 -19.42
CA ASP A 219 -18.84 -16.06 -18.93
C ASP A 219 -17.86 -17.25 -18.89
N LEU A 220 -17.25 -17.44 -17.72
CA LEU A 220 -16.18 -18.40 -17.52
C LEU A 220 -16.70 -19.65 -16.82
N ASN A 221 -16.60 -20.78 -17.53
CA ASN A 221 -16.87 -22.11 -16.97
C ASN A 221 -15.55 -22.76 -16.54
N VAL A 222 -15.44 -23.07 -15.25
CA VAL A 222 -14.26 -23.68 -14.63
C VAL A 222 -14.63 -25.07 -14.12
N ASP A 223 -14.01 -26.09 -14.69
CA ASP A 223 -14.16 -27.47 -14.27
C ASP A 223 -12.93 -27.90 -13.47
N ILE A 224 -13.11 -28.19 -12.17
CA ILE A 224 -12.04 -28.64 -11.27
C ILE A 224 -12.17 -30.14 -11.08
N LEU A 225 -11.20 -30.90 -11.61
CA LEU A 225 -11.09 -32.33 -11.40
C LEU A 225 -10.14 -32.62 -10.24
N LEU A 226 -10.68 -33.06 -9.11
CA LEU A 226 -9.88 -33.43 -7.94
C LEU A 226 -9.59 -34.94 -7.91
N PRO A 227 -8.36 -35.35 -7.58
CA PRO A 227 -8.05 -36.77 -7.40
C PRO A 227 -8.92 -37.35 -6.28
N GLY A 228 -9.52 -38.52 -6.54
CA GLY A 228 -10.46 -39.18 -5.63
C GLY A 228 -11.94 -38.81 -5.82
N ARG A 229 -12.27 -37.88 -6.73
CA ARG A 229 -13.65 -37.58 -7.11
C ARG A 229 -13.97 -38.08 -8.51
N ALA A 230 -15.10 -38.78 -8.67
CA ALA A 230 -15.51 -39.34 -9.96
C ALA A 230 -16.04 -38.31 -10.97
N LYS A 231 -16.47 -37.13 -10.51
CA LYS A 231 -16.99 -36.05 -11.35
C LYS A 231 -16.27 -34.74 -11.05
N PRO A 232 -15.99 -33.90 -12.07
CA PRO A 232 -15.43 -32.57 -11.86
C PRO A 232 -16.45 -31.68 -11.13
N GLU A 233 -15.95 -30.82 -10.26
CA GLU A 233 -16.73 -29.71 -9.72
C GLU A 233 -16.77 -28.59 -10.75
N ARG A 234 -17.98 -28.14 -11.10
CA ARG A 234 -18.17 -27.10 -12.11
C ARG A 234 -18.57 -25.79 -11.46
N TYR A 235 -17.87 -24.72 -11.82
CA TYR A 235 -18.18 -23.36 -11.43
C TYR A 235 -18.42 -22.51 -12.67
N ASN A 236 -19.48 -21.72 -12.65
CA ASN A 236 -19.74 -20.69 -13.63
C ASN A 236 -19.48 -19.32 -12.98
N PHE A 237 -18.66 -18.50 -13.63
CA PHE A 237 -18.35 -17.14 -13.23
C PHE A 237 -18.83 -16.18 -14.31
N ASN A 238 -19.84 -15.39 -13.98
CA ASN A 238 -20.47 -14.44 -14.86
C ASN A 238 -20.70 -13.12 -14.13
N ARG A 239 -21.28 -12.14 -14.83
CA ARG A 239 -21.56 -10.82 -14.26
C ARG A 239 -22.49 -10.86 -13.04
N ASP A 240 -23.41 -11.81 -12.96
CA ASP A 240 -24.36 -11.89 -11.84
C ASP A 240 -23.73 -12.43 -10.56
N ASN A 241 -22.62 -13.17 -10.67
CA ASN A 241 -21.99 -13.85 -9.54
C ASN A 241 -20.51 -13.50 -9.32
N HIS A 242 -19.99 -12.47 -10.00
CA HIS A 242 -18.57 -12.08 -9.95
C HIS A 242 -18.03 -11.69 -8.57
N TYR A 243 -18.89 -11.31 -7.62
CA TYR A 243 -18.50 -11.05 -6.23
C TYR A 243 -18.50 -12.30 -5.33
N ALA A 244 -18.98 -13.44 -5.83
CA ALA A 244 -19.13 -14.66 -5.03
C ALA A 244 -17.86 -15.50 -5.02
N THR A 245 -17.26 -15.65 -3.84
CA THR A 245 -16.14 -16.59 -3.64
C THR A 245 -16.64 -18.04 -3.75
N ARG A 246 -15.94 -18.85 -4.56
CA ARG A 246 -16.15 -20.30 -4.67
C ARG A 246 -14.97 -21.03 -4.03
N THR A 247 -15.26 -21.98 -3.15
CA THR A 247 -14.23 -22.74 -2.43
C THR A 247 -14.53 -24.23 -2.49
N SER A 248 -13.54 -25.00 -2.91
CA SER A 248 -13.54 -26.46 -2.89
C SER A 248 -12.62 -26.97 -1.80
N LYS A 249 -13.09 -27.89 -0.96
CA LYS A 249 -12.24 -28.57 0.02
C LYS A 249 -11.59 -29.80 -0.62
N MET A 250 -10.28 -29.90 -0.51
CA MET A 250 -9.50 -31.08 -0.87
C MET A 250 -8.74 -31.55 0.37
N VAL A 251 -8.66 -32.87 0.57
CA VAL A 251 -7.79 -33.46 1.60
C VAL A 251 -6.38 -33.48 1.03
N SER A 252 -5.53 -32.54 1.44
CA SER A 252 -4.09 -32.65 1.26
C SER A 252 -3.49 -33.30 2.50
N LEU A 253 -2.70 -34.36 2.35
CA LEU A 253 -1.76 -34.78 3.38
C LEU A 253 -0.80 -33.61 3.62
N TYR A 254 -1.00 -32.87 4.71
CA TYR A 254 0.01 -31.93 5.19
C TYR A 254 1.20 -32.76 5.66
N TYR A 255 2.16 -33.00 4.78
CA TYR A 255 3.52 -33.17 5.28
C TYR A 255 3.82 -31.88 6.03
N ALA A 256 4.28 -31.99 7.29
CA ALA A 256 5.01 -30.88 7.88
C ALA A 256 6.07 -30.52 6.84
N LEU A 257 5.98 -29.32 6.26
CA LEU A 257 7.04 -28.82 5.41
C LEU A 257 8.33 -29.08 6.19
N PRO A 258 9.36 -29.71 5.60
CA PRO A 258 10.67 -29.73 6.24
C PRO A 258 10.92 -28.29 6.67
N LYS A 259 11.43 -28.08 7.89
CA LYS A 259 11.93 -26.76 8.28
C LYS A 259 13.07 -26.41 7.32
N GLN A 260 12.74 -25.97 6.11
CA GLN A 260 13.65 -25.25 5.26
C GLN A 260 14.05 -24.06 6.12
N LYS A 261 15.35 -23.93 6.37
CA LYS A 261 15.92 -22.72 6.95
C LYS A 261 15.44 -21.55 6.10
N GLU A 262 14.38 -20.89 6.55
CA GLU A 262 13.68 -19.87 5.77
C GLU A 262 14.51 -18.57 5.67
N SER A 263 15.58 -18.47 6.44
CA SER A 263 16.55 -17.38 6.36
C SER A 263 17.75 -17.70 7.25
N ASP A 264 18.98 -17.55 6.76
CA ASP A 264 20.16 -17.43 7.61
C ASP A 264 20.22 -16.00 8.18
N CYS A 265 19.25 -15.59 9.00
CA CYS A 265 19.29 -14.37 9.82
C CYS A 265 20.02 -13.16 9.19
N GLN A 266 19.81 -12.89 7.90
CA GLN A 266 20.75 -12.03 7.15
C GLN A 266 20.65 -10.54 7.53
N LYS A 267 19.58 -10.18 8.23
CA LYS A 267 19.31 -8.79 8.64
C LYS A 267 19.58 -8.53 10.11
N PHE A 268 19.58 -9.56 10.97
CA PHE A 268 19.73 -9.42 12.41
C PHE A 268 20.39 -10.65 13.01
N ASN A 269 21.36 -10.46 13.90
CA ASN A 269 21.95 -11.55 14.66
C ASN A 269 21.12 -11.80 15.93
N LEU A 270 20.56 -13.01 16.06
CA LEU A 270 19.81 -13.44 17.23
C LEU A 270 20.51 -14.64 17.85
N SER A 271 21.09 -14.45 19.04
CA SER A 271 21.60 -15.53 19.87
C SER A 271 20.63 -15.82 21.00
N VAL A 272 20.21 -17.09 21.12
CA VAL A 272 19.38 -17.56 22.23
C VAL A 272 20.19 -18.60 22.98
N GLN A 273 20.45 -18.33 24.26
CA GLN A 273 20.95 -19.32 25.20
C GLN A 273 19.82 -19.70 26.14
N LEU A 274 19.47 -20.99 26.17
CA LEU A 274 18.60 -21.56 27.19
C LEU A 274 19.50 -22.02 28.33
N ILE A 275 19.45 -21.31 29.45
CA ILE A 275 20.14 -21.70 30.68
C ILE A 275 19.12 -22.45 31.54
N PRO A 276 19.39 -23.71 31.95
CA PRO A 276 18.54 -24.41 32.92
C PRO A 276 18.60 -23.64 34.25
N GLY A 277 17.44 -23.15 34.73
CA GLY A 277 17.32 -22.48 36.02
C GLY A 277 16.46 -23.29 36.97
N ASP A 278 16.98 -23.58 38.16
CA ASP A 278 16.17 -24.04 39.28
C ASP A 278 15.21 -22.92 39.69
N LEU A 279 13.91 -23.23 39.73
CA LEU A 279 12.85 -22.30 40.15
C LEU A 279 13.00 -21.99 41.66
N VAL A 280 13.73 -20.93 42.00
CA VAL A 280 13.69 -20.33 43.34
C VAL A 280 12.62 -19.22 43.35
N PRO A 281 11.65 -19.22 44.27
CA PRO A 281 10.64 -18.18 44.34
C PRO A 281 11.23 -16.91 44.96
N SER A 282 11.08 -15.79 44.23
CA SER A 282 11.38 -14.39 44.58
C SER A 282 12.85 -13.96 44.60
N VAL A 283 13.21 -12.97 43.76
CA VAL A 283 13.75 -11.62 44.11
C VAL A 283 13.70 -10.73 42.85
N SER A 284 13.38 -9.45 43.03
CA SER A 284 13.20 -8.39 42.04
C SER A 284 14.37 -8.19 41.07
N SER A 285 14.07 -7.91 39.80
CA SER A 285 15.07 -7.47 38.82
C SER A 285 14.98 -5.95 38.59
N SER A 286 15.96 -5.22 39.10
CA SER A 286 16.23 -3.84 38.73
C SER A 286 17.01 -3.82 37.41
N PHE A 287 16.51 -3.13 36.39
CA PHE A 287 17.25 -2.89 35.14
C PHE A 287 18.14 -1.65 35.30
N VAL A 288 19.45 -1.82 35.13
CA VAL A 288 20.41 -0.73 34.88
C VAL A 288 20.94 -0.92 33.47
N VAL A 289 20.74 0.07 32.61
CA VAL A 289 21.31 0.14 31.25
C VAL A 289 22.50 1.09 31.30
N PRO A 290 23.75 0.63 31.08
CA PRO A 290 24.86 1.55 30.87
C PRO A 290 24.87 2.01 29.40
N TYR A 291 24.94 3.32 29.21
CA TYR A 291 25.31 3.93 27.93
C TYR A 291 26.83 3.93 27.79
N SER A 292 27.32 3.58 26.60
CA SER A 292 28.62 3.99 26.07
C SER A 292 28.45 4.19 24.58
#